data_AF-A0A6V7HPC9-F1
#
_entry.id   AF-A0A6V7HPC9-F1
#
_cell.length_a   1.000
_cell.length_b   1.000
_cell.length_c   1.000
_cell.angle_alpha   90.00
_cell.angle_beta   90.00
_cell.angle_gamma   90.00
#
_symmetry.space_group_name_H-M   'P 1'
#
loop_
_entity.id
_entity.type
_entity.pdbx_description
1 polymer ?
#
loop_
_entity_poly.entity_id
_entity_poly.type
_entity_poly.pdbx_seq_one_letter_code
_entity_poly.pdbx_strand_id
1 'polypeptide(L)'
;IRQKKHNVMRFNTNLDFAQWKQVKMERENNMKEFKGLDEDQPKFGAGSEFGRDAREEARRKKFGITSKKYKPENQPWILKVGGKSGKKFKGIREGGVSANASYYVFTHGKAGTIEAFPLDE
;
A
#
# COMPACT_ATOMS: atom_id res chain seq x y z
N ILE A 1 -17.04 -16.65 10.27
CA ILE A 1 -17.44 -15.37 9.64
C ILE A 1 -16.30 -14.38 9.89
N ARG A 2 -15.55 -13.95 8.85
CA ARG A 2 -14.48 -12.95 9.04
C ARG A 2 -15.12 -11.60 9.37
N GLN A 3 -14.69 -10.96 10.45
CA GLN A 3 -15.09 -9.57 10.71
C GLN A 3 -14.57 -8.67 9.59
N LYS A 4 -15.41 -7.74 9.12
CA LYS A 4 -15.04 -6.77 8.09
C LYS A 4 -14.11 -5.73 8.71
N LYS A 5 -13.02 -5.42 8.02
CA LYS A 5 -12.11 -4.32 8.38
C LYS A 5 -12.65 -3.02 7.76
N HIS A 6 -12.79 -1.99 8.58
CA HIS A 6 -13.25 -0.68 8.14
C HIS A 6 -12.03 0.22 7.95
N ASN A 7 -11.92 0.90 6.80
CA ASN A 7 -10.79 1.78 6.49
C ASN A 7 -11.35 3.11 5.97
N VAL A 8 -10.57 4.18 6.06
CA VAL A 8 -10.94 5.49 5.51
C VAL A 8 -10.18 5.78 4.23
N MET A 9 -10.88 6.28 3.22
CA MET A 9 -10.28 6.82 2.01
C MET A 9 -10.56 8.32 1.95
N ARG A 10 -9.50 9.13 1.94
CA ARG A 10 -9.59 10.59 1.85
C ARG A 10 -9.36 11.05 0.42
N PHE A 11 -10.22 11.93 -0.07
CA PHE A 11 -10.06 12.63 -1.34
C PHE A 11 -9.79 14.12 -1.07
N ASN A 12 -8.89 14.72 -1.85
CA ASN A 12 -8.52 16.14 -1.70
C ASN A 12 -9.50 17.11 -2.37
N THR A 13 -10.27 16.61 -3.33
CA THR A 13 -11.22 17.38 -4.12
C THR A 13 -12.62 16.84 -3.90
N ASN A 14 -13.61 17.70 -4.11
CA ASN A 14 -15.00 17.27 -4.06
C ASN A 14 -15.29 16.41 -5.30
N LEU A 15 -15.75 15.17 -5.08
CA LEU A 15 -15.99 14.19 -6.13
C LEU A 15 -17.47 13.82 -6.15
N ASP A 16 -18.04 13.81 -7.35
CA ASP A 16 -19.39 13.29 -7.57
C ASP A 16 -19.33 11.76 -7.78
N PHE A 17 -19.74 11.02 -6.76
CA PHE A 17 -19.78 9.55 -6.79
C PHE A 17 -20.96 9.00 -7.61
N ALA A 18 -22.00 9.80 -7.90
CA ALA A 18 -23.14 9.35 -8.70
C ALA A 18 -22.73 9.02 -10.15
N GLN A 19 -21.64 9.63 -10.63
CA GLN A 19 -21.07 9.37 -11.96
C GLN A 19 -20.30 8.06 -12.05
N TRP A 20 -20.02 7.39 -10.92
CA TRP A 20 -19.15 6.23 -10.87
C TRP A 20 -19.94 4.95 -11.15
N LYS A 21 -19.90 4.48 -12.41
CA LYS A 21 -20.61 3.26 -12.83
C LYS A 21 -19.83 1.97 -12.56
N GLN A 22 -18.51 2.01 -12.76
CA GLN A 22 -17.64 0.85 -12.58
C GLN A 22 -16.38 1.27 -11.83
N VAL A 23 -16.11 0.58 -10.72
CA VAL A 23 -14.98 0.87 -9.83
C VAL A 23 -14.22 -0.42 -9.57
N LYS A 24 -12.88 -0.35 -9.64
CA LYS A 24 -11.99 -1.45 -9.26
C LYS A 24 -10.97 -0.93 -8.25
N MET A 25 -10.80 -1.65 -7.15
CA MET A 25 -9.79 -1.35 -6.14
C MET A 25 -8.81 -2.52 -6.02
N GLU A 26 -7.52 -2.25 -6.16
CA GLU A 26 -6.48 -3.28 -6.11
C GLU A 26 -5.20 -2.74 -5.46
N ARG A 27 -4.38 -3.61 -4.88
CA ARG A 27 -3.05 -3.22 -4.42
C ARG A 27 -2.15 -2.95 -5.62
N GLU A 28 -1.32 -1.93 -5.53
CA GLU A 28 -0.32 -1.63 -6.54
C GLU A 28 0.67 -2.78 -6.67
N ASN A 29 0.81 -3.36 -7.87
CA ASN A 29 1.82 -4.37 -8.15
C ASN A 29 3.12 -3.70 -8.60
N ASN A 30 3.84 -3.14 -7.64
CA ASN A 30 5.16 -2.53 -7.80
C ASN A 30 6.30 -3.49 -7.39
N MET A 31 6.05 -4.80 -7.33
CA MET A 31 7.05 -5.79 -6.91
C MET A 31 8.30 -5.77 -7.80
N LYS A 32 8.13 -5.51 -9.10
CA LYS A 32 9.24 -5.38 -10.06
C LYS A 32 10.10 -4.14 -9.78
N GLU A 33 9.47 -3.01 -9.50
CA GLU A 33 10.19 -1.76 -9.16
C GLU A 33 10.86 -1.87 -7.78
N PHE A 34 10.25 -2.60 -6.85
CA PHE A 34 10.79 -2.83 -5.51
C PHE A 34 12.06 -3.67 -5.48
N LYS A 35 12.15 -4.69 -6.34
CA LYS A 35 13.36 -5.52 -6.45
C LYS A 35 14.57 -4.72 -6.92
N GLY A 36 14.34 -3.58 -7.58
CA GLY A 36 15.39 -2.71 -8.11
C GLY A 36 16.21 -3.40 -9.20
N LEU A 37 17.04 -2.60 -9.88
CA LEU A 37 18.02 -3.07 -10.88
C LEU A 37 19.14 -3.94 -10.27
N ASP A 38 19.24 -4.00 -8.94
CA ASP A 38 20.34 -4.68 -8.22
C ASP A 38 20.21 -6.21 -8.25
N GLU A 39 19.01 -6.76 -8.43
CA GLU A 39 18.80 -8.22 -8.54
C GLU A 39 18.85 -8.75 -9.99
N ASP A 40 18.86 -7.87 -11.00
CA ASP A 40 18.92 -8.25 -12.43
C ASP A 40 20.35 -8.55 -12.92
N GLN A 41 21.36 -8.36 -12.07
CA GLN A 41 22.75 -8.62 -12.44
C GLN A 41 23.14 -10.08 -12.14
N PRO A 42 23.67 -10.83 -13.13
CA PRO A 42 23.95 -12.25 -12.96
C PRO A 42 25.00 -12.46 -11.87
N LYS A 43 24.62 -13.23 -10.84
CA LYS A 43 25.51 -13.59 -9.72
C LYS A 43 26.70 -14.45 -10.13
N PHE A 44 26.59 -15.16 -11.25
CA PHE A 44 27.63 -16.01 -11.80
C PHE A 44 27.63 -15.86 -13.33
N GLY A 45 28.80 -15.64 -13.93
CA GLY A 45 28.98 -15.57 -15.38
C GLY A 45 29.71 -14.32 -15.87
N ALA A 46 29.73 -14.10 -17.19
CA ALA A 46 30.34 -12.91 -17.77
C ALA A 46 29.57 -11.64 -17.32
N GLY A 47 30.23 -10.76 -16.57
CA GLY A 47 29.64 -9.55 -15.98
C GLY A 47 29.43 -9.60 -14.45
N SER A 48 29.73 -10.71 -13.78
CA SER A 48 29.73 -10.79 -12.31
C SER A 48 31.04 -10.27 -11.71
N GLU A 49 30.98 -9.26 -10.84
CA GLU A 49 32.15 -8.80 -10.07
C GLU A 49 32.38 -9.71 -8.86
N PHE A 50 33.51 -10.44 -8.85
CA PHE A 50 33.94 -11.25 -7.73
C PHE A 50 34.04 -10.41 -6.44
N GLY A 51 33.29 -10.77 -5.40
CA GLY A 51 33.32 -10.08 -4.10
C GLY A 51 32.36 -8.89 -3.94
N ARG A 52 31.50 -8.60 -4.93
CA ARG A 52 30.48 -7.53 -4.80
C ARG A 52 29.51 -7.78 -3.65
N ASP A 53 28.95 -8.99 -3.55
CA ASP A 53 27.99 -9.33 -2.48
C ASP A 53 28.59 -9.06 -1.09
N ALA A 54 29.85 -9.47 -0.86
CA ALA A 54 30.53 -9.22 0.41
C ALA A 54 30.80 -7.72 0.68
N ARG A 55 31.18 -6.96 -0.35
CA ARG A 55 31.44 -5.50 -0.24
C ARG A 55 30.16 -4.70 -0.03
N GLU A 56 29.09 -5.06 -0.73
CA GLU A 56 27.77 -4.47 -0.56
C GLU A 56 27.14 -4.85 0.78
N GLU A 57 27.30 -6.09 1.24
CA GLU A 57 26.78 -6.51 2.55
C GLU A 57 27.52 -5.80 3.69
N ALA A 58 28.86 -5.66 3.59
CA ALA A 58 29.64 -4.86 4.53
C ALA A 58 29.25 -3.37 4.49
N ARG A 59 28.97 -2.82 3.30
CA ARG A 59 28.47 -1.44 3.14
C ARG A 59 27.07 -1.28 3.77
N ARG A 60 26.14 -2.19 3.50
CA ARG A 60 24.77 -2.18 4.07
C ARG A 60 24.81 -2.24 5.58
N LYS A 61 25.65 -3.11 6.15
CA LYS A 61 25.91 -3.19 7.60
C LYS A 61 26.54 -1.90 8.14
N LYS A 62 27.56 -1.35 7.47
CA LYS A 62 28.26 -0.12 7.89
C LYS A 62 27.38 1.13 7.88
N PHE A 63 26.45 1.25 6.92
CA PHE A 63 25.54 2.39 6.79
C PHE A 63 24.15 2.15 7.40
N GLY A 64 23.95 1.02 8.09
CA GLY A 64 22.65 0.68 8.70
C GLY A 64 21.50 0.52 7.69
N ILE A 65 21.83 0.29 6.41
CA ILE A 65 20.84 0.19 5.33
C ILE A 65 20.17 -1.18 5.45
N THR A 66 19.01 -1.18 6.11
CA THR A 66 18.14 -2.36 6.14
C THR A 66 17.34 -2.40 4.85
N SER A 67 17.52 -3.45 4.04
CA SER A 67 16.65 -3.72 2.91
C SER A 67 15.22 -3.87 3.41
N LYS A 68 14.32 -2.97 3.01
CA LYS A 68 12.90 -3.13 3.31
C LYS A 68 12.45 -4.42 2.61
N LYS A 69 11.71 -5.28 3.31
CA LYS A 69 11.08 -6.45 2.68
C LYS A 69 9.79 -6.04 1.99
N TYR A 70 9.52 -6.57 0.80
CA TYR A 70 8.28 -6.33 0.09
C TYR A 70 7.11 -6.92 0.88
N LYS A 71 6.12 -6.09 1.20
CA LYS A 71 4.89 -6.49 1.87
C LYS A 71 3.71 -6.05 1.01
N PRO A 72 3.02 -6.98 0.32
CA PRO A 72 1.85 -6.66 -0.52
C PRO A 72 0.76 -5.87 0.23
N GLU A 73 0.56 -6.18 1.51
CA GLU A 73 -0.38 -5.53 2.42
C GLU A 73 -0.02 -4.09 2.78
N ASN A 74 1.23 -3.69 2.56
CA ASN A 74 1.70 -2.32 2.78
C ASN A 74 1.78 -1.51 1.49
N GLN A 75 1.46 -2.11 0.33
CA GLN A 75 1.50 -1.37 -0.92
C GLN A 75 0.32 -0.42 -1.05
N PRO A 76 0.48 0.73 -1.74
CA PRO A 76 -0.62 1.65 -1.97
C PRO A 76 -1.83 0.97 -2.61
N TRP A 77 -3.02 1.47 -2.26
CA TRP A 77 -4.24 1.09 -2.95
C TRP A 77 -4.38 1.90 -4.24
N ILE A 78 -4.78 1.23 -5.33
CA ILE A 78 -5.11 1.86 -6.60
C ILE A 78 -6.60 1.70 -6.83
N LEU A 79 -7.31 2.82 -6.88
CA LEU A 79 -8.73 2.90 -7.24
C LEU A 79 -8.85 3.34 -8.70
N LYS A 80 -9.52 2.54 -9.53
CA LYS A 80 -9.78 2.81 -10.94
C LYS A 80 -11.28 2.99 -11.16
N VAL A 81 -11.68 4.12 -11.72
CA VAL A 81 -13.09 4.48 -11.96
C VAL A 81 -13.32 4.64 -13.46
N GLY A 82 -14.21 3.84 -14.06
CA GLY A 82 -14.52 3.90 -15.49
C GLY A 82 -13.63 3.04 -16.39
N GLY A 83 -13.07 1.94 -15.88
CA GLY A 83 -12.31 0.98 -16.69
C GLY A 83 -10.87 1.40 -17.01
N LYS A 84 -10.32 0.97 -18.16
CA LYS A 84 -8.89 1.12 -18.51
C LYS A 84 -8.46 2.59 -18.74
N SER A 85 -9.30 3.39 -19.38
CA SER A 85 -9.08 4.82 -19.68
C SER A 85 -9.67 5.75 -18.61
N GLY A 86 -10.25 5.17 -17.56
CA GLY A 86 -10.88 5.90 -16.48
C GLY A 86 -9.92 6.61 -15.52
N LYS A 87 -10.47 7.39 -14.59
CA LYS A 87 -9.69 8.09 -13.55
C LYS A 87 -9.06 7.07 -12.60
N LYS A 88 -7.84 7.38 -12.13
CA LYS A 88 -7.10 6.56 -11.17
C LYS A 88 -6.72 7.39 -9.96
N PHE A 89 -6.94 6.85 -8.76
CA PHE A 89 -6.52 7.43 -7.50
C PHE A 89 -5.56 6.48 -6.79
N LYS A 90 -4.49 7.04 -6.21
CA LYS A 90 -3.51 6.30 -5.41
C LYS A 90 -3.68 6.65 -3.95
N GLY A 91 -4.14 5.68 -3.16
CA GLY A 91 -4.24 5.76 -1.71
C GLY A 91 -2.95 5.29 -1.07
N ILE A 92 -2.17 6.23 -0.53
CA ILE A 92 -0.97 5.93 0.26
C ILE A 92 -1.40 5.85 1.72
N ARG A 93 -0.94 4.82 2.44
CA ARG A 93 -1.20 4.69 3.87
C ARG A 93 -0.45 5.80 4.61
N GLU A 94 -1.18 6.73 5.21
CA GLU A 94 -0.60 7.76 6.09
C GLU A 94 -0.25 7.08 7.42
N GLY A 95 1.03 6.84 7.67
CA GLY A 95 1.47 6.29 8.95
C GLY A 95 1.32 7.33 10.05
N GLY A 96 0.56 7.02 11.10
CA GLY A 96 0.57 7.81 12.35
C GLY A 96 -0.79 8.25 12.89
N VAL A 97 -1.90 7.87 12.25
CA VAL A 97 -3.24 8.26 12.74
C VAL A 97 -3.59 7.53 14.05
N SER A 98 -2.95 6.40 14.36
CA SER A 98 -3.23 5.59 15.57
C SER A 98 -2.23 5.70 16.74
N ALA A 99 -1.23 6.60 16.70
CA ALA A 99 -0.19 6.60 17.74
C ALA A 99 -0.72 6.93 19.15
N ASN A 100 -1.74 7.79 19.25
CA ASN A 100 -2.31 8.25 20.53
C ASN A 100 -3.85 8.27 20.56
N ALA A 101 -4.53 7.90 19.48
CA ALA A 101 -5.98 7.92 19.37
C ALA A 101 -6.48 6.77 18.49
N SER A 102 -7.68 6.27 18.77
CA SER A 102 -8.35 5.28 17.93
C SER A 102 -9.62 5.88 17.34
N TYR A 103 -9.81 5.70 16.04
CA TYR A 103 -10.95 6.25 15.33
C TYR A 103 -12.03 5.18 15.15
N TYR A 104 -13.29 5.62 15.28
CA TYR A 104 -14.48 4.78 15.10
C TYR A 104 -15.42 5.43 14.09
N VAL A 105 -16.09 4.62 13.29
CA VAL A 105 -17.21 5.04 12.43
C VAL A 105 -18.51 4.63 13.11
N PHE A 106 -19.39 5.59 13.31
CA PHE A 106 -20.74 5.36 13.84
C PHE A 106 -21.75 5.32 12.69
N THR A 107 -22.59 4.29 12.66
CA THR A 107 -23.69 4.17 11.68
C THR A 107 -25.01 3.95 12.39
N HIS A 108 -26.08 4.53 11.83
CA HIS A 108 -27.44 4.25 12.30
C HIS A 108 -27.86 2.86 11.82
N GLY A 109 -28.08 1.96 12.77
CA GLY A 109 -28.62 0.63 12.56
C GLY A 109 -30.16 0.64 12.49
N LYS A 110 -30.74 -0.56 12.49
CA LYS A 110 -32.20 -0.70 12.52
C LYS A 110 -32.76 -0.19 13.86
N ALA A 111 -33.97 0.38 13.81
CA ALA A 111 -34.69 0.88 14.99
C ALA A 111 -33.94 1.92 15.83
N GLY A 112 -33.09 2.76 15.21
CA GLY A 112 -32.40 3.86 15.90
C GLY A 112 -31.20 3.46 16.75
N THR A 113 -30.74 2.21 16.63
CA THR A 113 -29.49 1.76 17.25
C THR A 113 -28.29 2.45 16.61
N ILE A 114 -27.25 2.72 17.39
CA ILE A 114 -25.98 3.25 16.90
C ILE A 114 -24.96 2.11 16.95
N GLU A 115 -24.43 1.75 15.78
CA GLU A 115 -23.35 0.77 15.64
C GLU A 115 -22.01 1.49 15.52
N ALA A 116 -20.99 1.00 16.22
CA ALA A 116 -19.64 1.58 16.21
C ALA A 116 -18.64 0.57 15.64
N PHE A 117 -17.86 0.99 14.65
CA PHE A 117 -16.86 0.16 13.99
C PHE A 117 -15.46 0.76 14.15
N PRO A 118 -14.48 0.03 14.71
CA PRO A 118 -13.11 0.51 14.79
C PRO A 118 -12.51 0.60 13.39
N LEU A 119 -11.76 1.67 13.14
CA LEU A 119 -11.01 1.85 11.90
C LEU A 119 -9.66 1.12 11.97
N ASP A 120 -9.38 0.39 10.90
CA ASP A 120 -8.11 -0.21 10.55
C ASP A 120 -7.41 0.68 9.50
N GLU A 121 -6.08 0.62 9.48
CA GLU A 121 -5.22 1.32 8.51
C GLU A 121 -4.54 0.34 7.54
#